data_AF-A0A2T0QV15-F1
#
_entry.id   AF-A0A2T0QV15-F1
#
_cell.length_a   1.000
_cell.length_b   1.000
_cell.length_c   1.000
_cell.angle_alpha   90.00
_cell.angle_beta   90.00
_cell.angle_gamma   90.00
#
_symmetry.space_group_name_H-M   'P 1'
#
loop_
_entity.id
_entity.type
_entity.pdbx_description
1 polymer ?
#
loop_
_entity_poly.entity_id
_entity_poly.type
_entity_poly.pdbx_seq_one_letter_code
_entity_poly.pdbx_strand_id
1 'polypeptide(L)'
;MHGRFSCGPAPNLGMPALSCSISELYELRSRGEIGRVRVPVLLHLHGAFGLSETEVILAALARRTGFVFFAPDSFARKMRFSNCQIENCEIGTFPLADLYRRAELLDAVRRVEASPFIEPGPLVVSGFSEGGAAVSIWGGAVQADAYIIAGWSCSAPKNWGWADGLRTPDHKAVLHIQADRDPWFTRPGWRRRETAKPPWVREIIVDSDDHYVCRDERAQNAVTAFLDGIRSARGPVQASSEQDPFQR
;
A
#
# COMPACT_ATOMS: atom_id res chain seq x y z
N MET A 1 -22.73 -15.54 -4.09
CA MET A 1 -22.68 -14.63 -5.26
C MET A 1 -21.23 -14.53 -5.71
N HIS A 2 -20.87 -15.16 -6.83
CA HIS A 2 -19.53 -15.09 -7.40
C HIS A 2 -19.46 -13.90 -8.37
N GLY A 3 -18.83 -12.81 -7.95
CA GLY A 3 -18.59 -11.65 -8.80
C GLY A 3 -17.47 -11.96 -9.80
N ARG A 4 -17.80 -11.96 -11.10
CA ARG A 4 -16.81 -11.89 -12.17
C ARG A 4 -16.29 -10.46 -12.26
N PHE A 5 -15.03 -10.23 -11.92
CA PHE A 5 -14.35 -8.99 -12.28
C PHE A 5 -13.91 -9.10 -13.76
N SER A 6 -14.59 -8.35 -14.63
CA SER A 6 -14.14 -8.12 -16.01
C SER A 6 -13.24 -6.90 -16.01
N CYS A 7 -11.93 -7.10 -16.14
CA CYS A 7 -11.05 -6.02 -16.57
C CYS A 7 -11.28 -5.82 -18.06
N GLY A 8 -11.89 -4.70 -18.44
CA GLY A 8 -11.99 -4.30 -19.85
C GLY A 8 -10.62 -4.21 -20.52
N PRO A 9 -10.53 -4.46 -21.84
CA PRO A 9 -9.26 -4.51 -22.53
C PRO A 9 -8.56 -3.15 -22.50
N ALA A 10 -7.28 -3.16 -22.14
CA ALA A 10 -6.40 -2.02 -22.42
C ALA A 10 -6.23 -1.95 -23.96
N PRO A 11 -6.48 -0.81 -24.62
CA PRO A 11 -6.28 -0.73 -26.06
C PRO A 11 -4.79 -0.75 -26.41
N ASN A 12 -4.43 -1.58 -27.39
CA ASN A 12 -3.21 -1.51 -28.21
C ASN A 12 -1.85 -1.72 -27.52
N LEU A 13 -1.69 -2.86 -26.85
CA LEU A 13 -0.40 -3.57 -26.88
C LEU A 13 -0.69 -4.91 -27.55
N GLY A 14 -0.09 -5.19 -28.71
CA GLY A 14 -0.28 -6.42 -29.50
C GLY A 14 0.20 -7.69 -28.80
N MET A 15 -0.25 -7.93 -27.58
CA MET A 15 -0.10 -9.16 -26.83
C MET A 15 -1.26 -10.09 -27.20
N PRO A 16 -1.01 -11.37 -27.49
CA PRO A 16 -2.08 -12.33 -27.69
C PRO A 16 -3.01 -12.33 -26.46
N ALA A 17 -4.31 -12.40 -26.69
CA ALA A 17 -5.30 -12.53 -25.64
C ALA A 17 -5.10 -13.88 -24.92
N LEU A 18 -4.27 -13.89 -23.89
CA LEU A 18 -4.15 -15.02 -22.99
C LEU A 18 -5.37 -15.01 -22.07
N SER A 19 -6.45 -15.65 -22.52
CA SER A 19 -7.60 -15.96 -21.65
C SER A 19 -7.26 -17.20 -20.82
N CYS A 20 -6.38 -17.04 -19.85
CA CYS A 20 -6.11 -18.07 -18.84
C CYS A 20 -6.83 -17.66 -17.56
N SER A 21 -7.76 -18.47 -17.10
CA SER A 21 -8.39 -18.31 -15.80
C SER A 21 -7.37 -18.50 -14.68
N ILE A 22 -7.62 -17.89 -13.52
CA ILE A 22 -6.76 -18.06 -12.34
C ILE A 22 -6.59 -19.55 -11.99
N SER A 23 -7.64 -20.36 -12.14
CA SER A 23 -7.58 -21.81 -11.89
C SER A 23 -6.61 -22.51 -12.84
N GLU A 24 -6.63 -22.18 -14.13
CA GLU A 24 -5.68 -22.71 -15.11
C GLU A 24 -4.24 -22.29 -14.78
N LEU A 25 -4.03 -21.04 -14.34
CA LEU A 25 -2.71 -20.61 -13.86
C LEU A 25 -2.25 -21.40 -12.63
N TYR A 26 -3.15 -21.71 -11.69
CA TYR A 26 -2.83 -22.57 -10.54
C TYR A 26 -2.48 -24.00 -10.96
N GLU A 27 -3.18 -24.57 -11.95
CA GLU A 27 -2.89 -25.90 -12.47
C GLU A 27 -1.56 -25.95 -13.22
N LEU A 28 -1.29 -24.97 -14.08
CA LEU A 28 0.02 -24.86 -14.75
C LEU A 28 1.13 -24.71 -13.72
N ARG A 29 0.92 -23.94 -12.65
CA ARG A 29 1.90 -23.78 -11.56
C ARG A 29 2.10 -25.08 -10.78
N SER A 30 1.02 -25.81 -10.46
CA SER A 30 1.11 -27.06 -9.69
C SER A 30 1.81 -28.18 -10.47
N ARG A 31 1.75 -28.13 -11.80
CA ARG A 31 2.50 -29.01 -12.71
C ARG A 31 3.92 -28.55 -12.99
N GLY A 32 4.33 -27.38 -12.49
CA GLY A 32 5.66 -26.80 -12.72
C GLY A 32 5.85 -26.21 -14.13
N GLU A 33 4.76 -26.02 -14.88
CA GLU A 33 4.79 -25.51 -16.26
C GLU A 33 4.95 -23.98 -16.33
N ILE A 34 4.71 -23.29 -15.21
CA ILE A 34 5.01 -21.86 -15.06
C ILE A 34 5.76 -21.59 -13.75
N GLY A 35 6.80 -20.75 -13.84
CA GLY A 35 7.60 -20.25 -12.72
C GLY A 35 6.87 -19.23 -11.84
N ARG A 36 7.45 -18.87 -10.69
CA ARG A 36 7.09 -17.60 -10.03
C ARG A 36 7.73 -16.46 -10.81
N VAL A 37 7.03 -15.34 -10.91
CA VAL A 37 7.59 -14.14 -11.52
C VAL A 37 8.09 -13.20 -10.42
N ARG A 38 9.35 -12.81 -10.50
CA ARG A 38 9.89 -11.81 -9.59
C ARG A 38 9.34 -10.43 -9.94
N VAL A 39 8.60 -9.80 -9.05
CA VAL A 39 7.94 -8.51 -9.34
C VAL A 39 7.95 -7.58 -8.13
N PRO A 40 8.15 -6.26 -8.32
CA PRO A 40 8.00 -5.31 -7.24
C PRO A 40 6.53 -5.25 -6.77
N VAL A 41 6.31 -5.08 -5.47
CA VAL A 41 4.97 -5.15 -4.86
C VAL A 41 4.65 -3.86 -4.11
N LEU A 42 3.47 -3.32 -4.37
CA LEU A 42 2.85 -2.26 -3.57
C LEU A 42 1.70 -2.88 -2.78
N LEU A 43 1.92 -3.08 -1.47
CA LEU A 43 0.88 -3.52 -0.54
C LEU A 43 0.27 -2.29 0.13
N HIS A 44 -1.02 -2.02 -0.10
CA HIS A 44 -1.71 -0.85 0.41
C HIS A 44 -2.78 -1.19 1.45
N LEU A 45 -2.84 -0.40 2.52
CA LEU A 45 -3.80 -0.52 3.60
C LEU A 45 -4.78 0.65 3.52
N HIS A 46 -6.05 0.35 3.27
CA HIS A 46 -7.09 1.34 3.05
C HIS A 46 -7.42 2.17 4.30
N GLY A 47 -8.17 3.26 4.10
CA GLY A 47 -8.62 4.15 5.17
C GLY A 47 -9.75 3.58 6.03
N ALA A 48 -10.27 4.37 6.97
CA ALA A 48 -11.27 3.89 7.95
C ALA A 48 -12.57 3.35 7.34
N PHE A 49 -12.88 3.70 6.08
CA PHE A 49 -14.14 3.34 5.40
C PHE A 49 -14.01 2.23 4.35
N GLY A 50 -12.86 1.57 4.25
CA GLY A 50 -12.71 0.42 3.36
C GLY A 50 -12.04 0.77 2.04
N LEU A 51 -12.11 -0.17 1.10
CA LEU A 51 -11.64 0.02 -0.27
C LEU A 51 -12.44 1.15 -0.94
N SER A 52 -11.73 2.07 -1.58
CA SER A 52 -12.22 3.34 -2.08
C SER A 52 -11.53 3.75 -3.38
N GLU A 53 -11.77 4.98 -3.83
CA GLU A 53 -11.09 5.57 -4.97
C GLU A 53 -9.57 5.63 -4.80
N THR A 54 -9.06 5.79 -3.56
CA THR A 54 -7.62 5.78 -3.27
C THR A 54 -6.95 4.51 -3.80
N GLU A 55 -7.56 3.35 -3.59
CA GLU A 55 -7.05 2.06 -4.06
C GLU A 55 -7.07 1.96 -5.58
N VAL A 56 -8.09 2.52 -6.24
CA VAL A 56 -8.17 2.56 -7.71
C VAL A 56 -7.03 3.39 -8.29
N ILE A 57 -6.78 4.57 -7.72
CA ILE A 57 -5.69 5.46 -8.14
C ILE A 57 -4.34 4.76 -7.90
N LEU A 58 -4.10 4.23 -6.70
CA LEU A 58 -2.83 3.57 -6.37
C LEU A 58 -2.59 2.31 -7.20
N ALA A 59 -3.62 1.54 -7.53
CA ALA A 59 -3.51 0.40 -8.44
C ALA A 59 -3.08 0.85 -9.84
N ALA A 60 -3.63 1.96 -10.35
CA ALA A 60 -3.24 2.53 -11.64
C ALA A 60 -1.79 3.04 -11.63
N LEU A 61 -1.37 3.72 -10.55
CA LEU A 61 0.02 4.16 -10.39
C LEU A 61 0.99 2.98 -10.28
N ALA A 62 0.66 1.97 -9.48
CA ALA A 62 1.45 0.74 -9.36
C ALA A 62 1.62 0.05 -10.72
N ARG A 63 0.52 -0.10 -11.48
CA ARG A 63 0.57 -0.67 -12.83
C ARG A 63 1.50 0.13 -13.75
N ARG A 64 1.43 1.47 -13.72
CA ARG A 64 2.29 2.35 -14.53
C ARG A 64 3.77 2.21 -14.17
N THR A 65 4.09 1.97 -12.90
CA THR A 65 5.47 1.80 -12.43
C THR A 65 5.93 0.34 -12.42
N GLY A 66 5.11 -0.59 -12.93
CA GLY A 66 5.43 -2.03 -13.03
C GLY A 66 5.35 -2.79 -11.71
N PHE A 67 4.65 -2.26 -10.71
CA PHE A 67 4.36 -2.92 -9.44
C PHE A 67 3.08 -3.73 -9.52
N VAL A 68 3.08 -4.89 -8.87
CA VAL A 68 1.83 -5.59 -8.52
C VAL A 68 1.22 -4.92 -7.30
N PHE A 69 -0.09 -4.67 -7.35
CA PHE A 69 -0.83 -4.01 -6.28
C PHE A 69 -1.66 -5.01 -5.47
N PHE A 70 -1.57 -4.93 -4.14
CA PHE A 70 -2.46 -5.64 -3.23
C PHE A 70 -3.11 -4.64 -2.28
N ALA A 71 -4.43 -4.76 -2.09
CA ALA A 71 -5.17 -4.03 -1.07
C ALA A 71 -6.11 -5.01 -0.33
N PRO A 72 -5.69 -5.57 0.82
CA PRO A 72 -6.57 -6.43 1.61
C PRO A 72 -7.77 -5.63 2.13
N ASP A 73 -8.96 -6.24 2.05
CA ASP A 73 -10.17 -5.69 2.64
C ASP A 73 -10.20 -5.98 4.15
N SER A 74 -10.03 -4.94 4.97
CA SER A 74 -10.09 -5.08 6.43
C SER A 74 -11.50 -5.44 6.89
N PHE A 75 -12.54 -5.00 6.17
CA PHE A 75 -13.94 -5.27 6.53
C PHE A 75 -14.39 -6.70 6.20
N ALA A 76 -13.58 -7.46 5.46
CA ALA A 76 -13.75 -8.91 5.35
C ALA A 76 -13.52 -9.64 6.70
N ARG A 77 -12.82 -9.00 7.65
CA ARG A 77 -12.66 -9.50 9.01
C ARG A 77 -13.97 -9.36 9.79
N LYS A 78 -14.43 -10.46 10.39
CA LYS A 78 -15.59 -10.44 11.31
C LYS A 78 -15.34 -9.45 12.45
N MET A 79 -16.39 -8.69 12.82
CA MET A 79 -16.36 -7.69 13.88
C MET A 79 -15.40 -6.51 13.64
N ARG A 80 -15.02 -6.25 12.38
CA ARG A 80 -14.33 -5.01 11.99
C ARG A 80 -15.38 -3.91 11.72
N PHE A 81 -15.35 -2.85 12.53
CA PHE A 81 -16.15 -1.63 12.34
C PHE A 81 -15.24 -0.44 12.14
N SER A 82 -15.69 0.59 11.42
CA SER A 82 -14.93 1.82 11.19
C SER A 82 -14.46 2.43 12.52
N ASN A 83 -13.20 2.87 12.58
CA ASN A 83 -12.68 3.66 13.70
C ASN A 83 -13.03 5.14 13.59
N CYS A 84 -13.72 5.52 12.50
CA CYS A 84 -14.03 6.91 12.18
C CYS A 84 -15.52 7.13 11.92
N GLN A 85 -15.99 8.33 12.24
CA GLN A 85 -17.29 8.88 11.84
C GLN A 85 -17.07 10.10 10.96
N ILE A 86 -17.72 10.10 9.78
CA ILE A 86 -17.47 11.12 8.76
C ILE A 86 -18.18 12.44 9.09
N GLU A 87 -19.33 12.37 9.74
CA GLU A 87 -20.24 13.49 10.01
C GLU A 87 -19.57 14.60 10.82
N ASN A 88 -18.67 14.21 11.72
CA ASN A 88 -17.97 15.11 12.65
C ASN A 88 -16.43 14.95 12.59
N CYS A 89 -15.91 14.21 11.60
CA CYS A 89 -14.50 13.85 11.47
C CYS A 89 -13.91 13.31 12.79
N GLU A 90 -14.66 12.41 13.45
CA GLU A 90 -14.25 11.78 14.69
C GLU A 90 -13.45 10.50 14.41
N ILE A 91 -12.39 10.30 15.20
CA ILE A 91 -11.47 9.17 15.14
C ILE A 91 -11.48 8.49 16.52
N GLY A 92 -11.31 7.17 16.57
CA GLY A 92 -11.25 6.42 17.83
C GLY A 92 -12.59 5.82 18.24
N THR A 93 -13.58 5.77 17.34
CA THR A 93 -14.91 5.22 17.64
C THR A 93 -14.91 3.70 17.76
N PHE A 94 -13.84 3.05 17.29
CA PHE A 94 -13.60 1.63 17.46
C PHE A 94 -12.11 1.36 17.70
N PRO A 95 -11.60 1.57 18.92
CA PRO A 95 -10.16 1.47 19.23
C PRO A 95 -9.53 0.09 18.94
N LEU A 96 -10.35 -0.97 18.85
CA LEU A 96 -9.87 -2.29 18.44
C LEU A 96 -9.40 -2.32 16.98
N ALA A 97 -9.80 -1.36 16.15
CA ALA A 97 -9.28 -1.19 14.79
C ALA A 97 -7.76 -1.17 14.78
N ASP A 98 -7.11 -0.52 15.74
CA ASP A 98 -5.65 -0.37 15.75
C ASP A 98 -4.93 -1.71 15.92
N LEU A 99 -5.48 -2.60 16.77
CA LEU A 99 -4.97 -3.96 16.95
C LEU A 99 -5.22 -4.81 15.71
N TYR A 100 -6.39 -4.65 15.09
CA TYR A 100 -6.72 -5.35 13.85
C TYR A 100 -5.82 -4.89 12.71
N ARG A 101 -5.56 -3.59 12.60
CA ARG A 101 -4.67 -3.00 11.60
C ARG A 101 -3.26 -3.56 11.68
N ARG A 102 -2.71 -3.73 12.89
CA ARG A 102 -1.42 -4.42 13.08
C ARG A 102 -1.47 -5.86 12.57
N ALA A 103 -2.47 -6.63 12.97
CA ALA A 103 -2.61 -8.03 12.58
C ALA A 103 -2.80 -8.20 11.05
N GLU A 104 -3.58 -7.31 10.45
CA GLU A 104 -3.84 -7.25 9.01
C GLU A 104 -2.57 -6.90 8.22
N LEU A 105 -1.75 -5.96 8.69
CA LEU A 105 -0.44 -5.67 8.08
C LEU A 105 0.47 -6.92 8.10
N LEU A 106 0.61 -7.56 9.25
CA LEU A 106 1.44 -8.76 9.41
C LEU A 106 0.97 -9.91 8.52
N ASP A 107 -0.34 -10.17 8.50
CA ASP A 107 -0.92 -11.24 7.67
C ASP A 107 -0.80 -10.93 6.18
N ALA A 108 -0.99 -9.68 5.77
CA ALA A 108 -0.91 -9.29 4.36
C ALA A 108 0.52 -9.43 3.81
N VAL A 109 1.54 -8.98 4.55
CA VAL A 109 2.95 -9.17 4.13
C VAL A 109 3.27 -10.66 4.02
N ARG A 110 2.90 -11.45 5.03
CA ARG A 110 3.09 -12.91 5.02
C ARG A 110 2.44 -13.58 3.80
N ARG A 111 1.24 -13.15 3.40
CA ARG A 111 0.54 -13.69 2.22
C ARG A 111 1.19 -13.28 0.90
N VAL A 112 1.70 -12.06 0.82
CA VAL A 112 2.47 -11.60 -0.35
C VAL A 112 3.74 -12.45 -0.51
N GLU A 113 4.48 -12.69 0.57
CA GLU A 113 5.69 -13.51 0.58
C GLU A 113 5.40 -14.98 0.23
N ALA A 114 4.29 -15.52 0.72
CA ALA A 114 3.82 -16.87 0.46
C ALA A 114 3.07 -17.03 -0.87
N SER A 115 2.99 -16.00 -1.70
CA SER A 115 2.24 -16.07 -2.95
C SER A 115 2.84 -17.10 -3.91
N PRO A 116 2.04 -18.01 -4.48
CA PRO A 116 2.53 -19.07 -5.36
C PRO A 116 2.92 -18.57 -6.76
N PHE A 117 2.52 -17.34 -7.11
CA PHE A 117 2.73 -16.75 -8.45
C PHE A 117 3.81 -15.69 -8.51
N ILE A 118 4.05 -15.00 -7.39
CA ILE A 118 5.03 -13.91 -7.35
C ILE A 118 6.15 -14.25 -6.40
N GLU A 119 7.38 -13.97 -6.81
CA GLU A 119 8.50 -13.77 -5.90
C GLU A 119 8.59 -12.26 -5.63
N PRO A 120 8.33 -11.79 -4.40
CA PRO A 120 8.41 -10.36 -4.15
C PRO A 120 9.82 -9.85 -4.47
N GLY A 121 9.87 -8.85 -5.36
CA GLY A 121 11.01 -7.99 -5.57
C GLY A 121 11.11 -6.99 -4.41
N PRO A 122 11.27 -5.68 -4.66
CA PRO A 122 11.10 -4.71 -3.59
C PRO A 122 9.64 -4.67 -3.12
N LEU A 123 9.42 -4.74 -1.82
CA LEU A 123 8.12 -4.60 -1.18
C LEU A 123 7.96 -3.18 -0.63
N VAL A 124 7.00 -2.43 -1.16
CA VAL A 124 6.58 -1.13 -0.65
C VAL A 124 5.28 -1.31 0.12
N VAL A 125 5.29 -0.92 1.40
CA VAL A 125 4.10 -0.93 2.24
C VAL A 125 3.51 0.47 2.30
N SER A 126 2.25 0.59 1.93
CA SER A 126 1.53 1.85 1.84
C SER A 126 0.29 1.84 2.71
N GLY A 127 -0.13 3.00 3.20
CA GLY A 127 -1.38 3.15 3.91
C GLY A 127 -1.98 4.53 3.76
N PHE A 128 -3.31 4.59 3.75
CA PHE A 128 -4.09 5.82 3.72
C PHE A 128 -4.89 6.01 5.02
N SER A 129 -4.92 7.22 5.59
CA SER A 129 -5.74 7.55 6.78
C SER A 129 -5.45 6.58 7.95
N GLU A 130 -6.44 5.83 8.43
CA GLU A 130 -6.26 4.76 9.44
C GLU A 130 -5.21 3.70 9.01
N GLY A 131 -5.16 3.35 7.72
CA GLY A 131 -4.09 2.52 7.15
C GLY A 131 -2.74 3.23 7.17
N GLY A 132 -2.70 4.55 6.95
CA GLY A 132 -1.50 5.38 7.06
C GLY A 132 -0.96 5.41 8.49
N ALA A 133 -1.85 5.54 9.47
CA ALA A 133 -1.51 5.38 10.88
C ALA A 133 -0.90 4.00 11.14
N ALA A 134 -1.54 2.93 10.65
CA ALA A 134 -1.04 1.57 10.80
C ALA A 134 0.37 1.39 10.22
N VAL A 135 0.65 1.92 9.03
CA VAL A 135 1.99 1.85 8.42
C VAL A 135 3.00 2.68 9.20
N SER A 136 2.62 3.88 9.66
CA SER A 136 3.51 4.74 10.43
C SER A 136 3.94 4.10 11.76
N ILE A 137 3.04 3.37 12.43
CA ILE A 137 3.28 2.82 13.77
C ILE A 137 3.80 1.38 13.75
N TRP A 138 3.33 0.57 12.80
CA TRP A 138 3.63 -0.87 12.74
C TRP A 138 4.53 -1.25 11.56
N GLY A 139 4.93 -0.30 10.70
CA GLY A 139 5.77 -0.58 9.53
C GLY A 139 7.10 -1.26 9.86
N GLY A 140 7.70 -0.96 11.03
CA GLY A 140 8.91 -1.63 11.51
C GLY A 140 8.71 -3.08 11.99
N ALA A 141 7.46 -3.57 12.07
CA ALA A 141 7.15 -4.95 12.44
C ALA A 141 7.13 -5.90 11.24
N VAL A 142 7.30 -5.39 10.01
CA VAL A 142 7.34 -6.18 8.77
C VAL A 142 8.62 -5.90 7.99
N GLN A 143 9.05 -6.89 7.21
CA GLN A 143 10.13 -6.70 6.24
C GLN A 143 9.57 -5.95 5.04
N ALA A 144 9.98 -4.69 4.87
CA ALA A 144 9.67 -3.88 3.71
C ALA A 144 10.89 -3.07 3.27
N ASP A 145 10.88 -2.66 2.01
CA ASP A 145 11.96 -1.91 1.39
C ASP A 145 11.73 -0.40 1.43
N ALA A 146 10.47 0.03 1.43
CA ALA A 146 10.07 1.42 1.58
C ALA A 146 8.62 1.54 2.06
N TYR A 147 8.25 2.75 2.49
CA TYR A 147 6.92 3.04 3.02
C TYR A 147 6.29 4.26 2.38
N ILE A 148 4.97 4.22 2.16
CA ILE A 148 4.17 5.38 1.74
C ILE A 148 3.05 5.61 2.76
N ILE A 149 3.05 6.77 3.41
CA ILE A 149 2.05 7.16 4.41
C ILE A 149 1.26 8.34 3.83
N ALA A 150 -0.02 8.16 3.57
CA ALA A 150 -0.89 9.18 2.99
C ALA A 150 -2.07 9.50 3.92
N GLY A 151 -2.48 10.77 3.98
CA GLY A 151 -3.68 11.18 4.73
C GLY A 151 -3.59 10.91 6.23
N TRP A 152 -2.38 10.88 6.79
CA TRP A 152 -2.12 10.73 8.22
C TRP A 152 -1.05 11.73 8.64
N SER A 153 -1.23 12.44 9.75
CA SER A 153 -0.33 13.51 10.19
C SER A 153 0.96 13.03 10.88
N CYS A 154 1.05 11.72 11.18
CA CYS A 154 2.08 11.15 12.06
C CYS A 154 2.11 11.84 13.44
N SER A 155 0.98 12.40 13.87
CA SER A 155 0.85 13.13 15.13
C SER A 155 -0.43 12.71 15.83
N ALA A 156 -0.32 12.43 17.12
CA ALA A 156 -1.45 12.05 17.96
C ALA A 156 -1.44 12.83 19.29
N PRO A 157 -2.61 13.05 19.92
CA PRO A 157 -2.68 13.68 21.23
C PRO A 157 -2.02 12.80 22.30
N LYS A 158 -1.63 13.40 23.44
CA LYS A 158 -0.85 12.72 24.49
C LYS A 158 -1.51 11.45 25.04
N ASN A 159 -2.83 11.46 25.20
CA ASN A 159 -3.61 10.28 25.62
C ASN A 159 -3.64 9.16 24.57
N TRP A 160 -3.17 9.44 23.36
CA TRP A 160 -2.99 8.50 22.25
C TRP A 160 -1.54 8.46 21.76
N GLY A 161 -0.57 8.69 22.66
CA GLY A 161 0.86 8.72 22.35
C GLY A 161 1.42 7.44 21.73
N TRP A 162 0.71 6.32 21.80
CA TRP A 162 1.10 5.10 21.09
C TRP A 162 0.97 5.24 19.56
N ALA A 163 0.10 6.14 19.08
CA ALA A 163 -0.11 6.46 17.68
C ALA A 163 0.72 7.68 17.22
N ASP A 164 1.57 8.22 18.10
CA ASP A 164 2.36 9.40 17.82
C ASP A 164 3.68 9.06 17.11
N GLY A 165 4.00 9.83 16.07
CA GLY A 165 5.27 9.78 15.36
C GLY A 165 5.34 8.75 14.22
N LEU A 166 6.58 8.47 13.82
CA LEU A 166 6.94 7.55 12.74
C LEU A 166 7.86 6.46 13.31
N ARG A 167 7.47 5.20 13.14
CA ARG A 167 8.14 4.00 13.66
C ARG A 167 8.54 3.02 12.56
N THR A 168 8.63 3.50 11.32
CA THR A 168 9.34 2.80 10.25
C THR A 168 10.83 2.78 10.55
N PRO A 169 11.60 1.79 10.08
CA PRO A 169 13.05 1.79 10.25
C PRO A 169 13.68 3.03 9.63
N ASP A 170 14.65 3.62 10.33
CA ASP A 170 15.32 4.90 10.01
C ASP A 170 16.21 4.89 8.76
N HIS A 171 16.54 3.71 8.25
CA HIS A 171 17.34 3.50 7.05
C HIS A 171 16.48 3.09 5.84
N LYS A 172 15.15 3.15 5.97
CA LYS A 172 14.21 2.85 4.89
C LYS A 172 13.57 4.13 4.39
N ALA A 173 13.45 4.23 3.07
CA ALA A 173 12.84 5.40 2.44
C ALA A 173 11.35 5.50 2.80
N VAL A 174 10.90 6.70 3.16
CA VAL A 174 9.50 6.99 3.47
C VAL A 174 9.02 8.15 2.62
N LEU A 175 7.89 7.97 1.93
CA LEU A 175 7.12 9.06 1.35
C LEU A 175 5.93 9.36 2.27
N HIS A 176 5.88 10.57 2.80
CA HIS A 176 4.78 11.05 3.63
C HIS A 176 3.99 12.11 2.87
N ILE A 177 2.68 11.94 2.73
CA ILE A 177 1.79 12.82 1.95
C ILE A 177 0.63 13.27 2.83
N GLN A 178 0.41 14.58 2.91
CA GLN A 178 -0.67 15.14 3.71
C GLN A 178 -1.25 16.41 3.08
N ALA A 179 -2.55 16.63 3.28
CA ALA A 179 -3.19 17.91 3.01
C ALA A 179 -2.85 18.93 4.11
N ASP A 180 -2.58 20.18 3.72
CA ASP A 180 -2.23 21.25 4.65
C ASP A 180 -3.41 21.66 5.55
N ARG A 181 -4.64 21.52 5.05
CA ARG A 181 -5.89 21.87 5.74
C ARG A 181 -6.82 20.67 5.94
N ASP A 182 -6.26 19.47 6.09
CA ASP A 182 -7.03 18.24 6.31
C ASP A 182 -7.98 18.36 7.52
N PRO A 183 -9.32 18.29 7.34
CA PRO A 183 -10.30 18.52 8.40
C PRO A 183 -10.17 17.52 9.56
N TRP A 184 -9.69 16.30 9.28
CA TRP A 184 -9.48 15.24 10.28
C TRP A 184 -8.40 15.59 11.29
N PHE A 185 -7.47 16.46 10.92
CA PHE A 185 -6.28 16.76 11.71
C PHE A 185 -6.26 18.20 12.23
N THR A 186 -7.40 18.87 12.29
CA THR A 186 -7.52 20.24 12.82
C THR A 186 -7.53 20.32 14.36
N ARG A 187 -7.72 19.19 15.06
CA ARG A 187 -7.76 19.17 16.53
C ARG A 187 -6.35 19.21 17.15
N PRO A 188 -6.16 19.76 18.37
CA PRO A 188 -4.86 19.73 19.05
C PRO A 188 -4.31 18.31 19.18
N GLY A 189 -3.00 18.15 18.97
CA GLY A 189 -2.31 16.84 18.97
C GLY A 189 -2.42 16.07 17.66
N TRP A 190 -3.48 16.29 16.89
CA TRP A 190 -3.69 15.67 15.58
C TRP A 190 -3.03 16.41 14.43
N ARG A 191 -2.84 17.71 14.58
CA ARG A 191 -2.20 18.57 13.58
C ARG A 191 -0.82 18.07 13.21
N ARG A 192 -0.49 18.24 11.93
CA ARG A 192 0.87 18.08 11.43
C ARG A 192 1.83 18.94 12.27
N ARG A 193 2.95 18.35 12.68
CA ARG A 193 4.07 19.11 13.25
C ARG A 193 4.89 19.74 12.12
N GLU A 194 5.15 21.03 12.23
CA GLU A 194 5.99 21.79 11.28
C GLU A 194 7.50 21.55 11.45
N THR A 195 7.89 20.64 12.33
CA THR A 195 9.28 20.24 12.51
C THR A 195 9.82 19.56 11.27
N ALA A 196 11.08 19.85 10.93
CA ALA A 196 11.79 19.16 9.85
C ALA A 196 11.69 17.65 10.02
N LYS A 197 11.37 16.96 8.92
CA LYS A 197 11.35 15.49 8.91
C LYS A 197 12.78 14.95 8.85
N PRO A 198 13.01 13.72 9.34
CA PRO A 198 14.30 13.06 9.18
C PRO A 198 14.69 12.91 7.69
N PRO A 199 15.99 12.81 7.36
CA PRO A 199 16.47 12.84 5.98
C PRO A 199 16.01 11.67 5.11
N TRP A 200 15.60 10.55 5.72
CA TRP A 200 15.03 9.39 5.01
C TRP A 200 13.53 9.53 4.69
N VAL A 201 12.90 10.63 5.15
CA VAL A 201 11.49 10.92 4.94
C VAL A 201 11.36 12.07 3.95
N ARG A 202 10.78 11.78 2.79
CA ARG A 202 10.32 12.79 1.84
C ARG A 202 8.89 13.16 2.17
N GLU A 203 8.64 14.40 2.56
CA GLU A 203 7.31 14.92 2.83
C GLU A 203 6.76 15.70 1.63
N ILE A 204 5.49 15.47 1.32
CA ILE A 204 4.73 16.20 0.31
C ILE A 204 3.48 16.76 0.99
N ILE A 205 3.42 18.08 1.06
CA ILE A 205 2.23 18.78 1.55
C ILE A 205 1.46 19.29 0.34
N VAL A 206 0.23 18.81 0.21
CA VAL A 206 -0.70 19.29 -0.82
C VAL A 206 -1.52 20.42 -0.23
N ASP A 207 -1.54 21.55 -0.95
CA ASP A 207 -2.43 22.68 -0.68
C ASP A 207 -3.87 22.26 -1.00
N SER A 208 -4.59 21.78 0.01
CA SER A 208 -5.92 21.16 -0.10
C SER A 208 -6.53 20.96 1.29
N ASP A 209 -7.86 21.00 1.37
CA ASP A 209 -8.64 20.52 2.51
C ASP A 209 -9.23 19.11 2.29
N ASP A 210 -8.94 18.46 1.16
CA ASP A 210 -9.38 17.09 0.91
C ASP A 210 -8.51 16.09 1.67
N HIS A 211 -9.15 15.26 2.50
CA HIS A 211 -8.51 14.14 3.16
C HIS A 211 -7.97 13.11 2.17
N TYR A 212 -8.62 12.94 1.02
CA TYR A 212 -8.24 12.00 -0.04
C TYR A 212 -7.09 12.54 -0.90
N VAL A 213 -5.93 12.77 -0.27
CA VAL A 213 -4.74 13.38 -0.89
C VAL A 213 -4.27 12.70 -2.17
N CYS A 214 -4.60 11.42 -2.38
CA CYS A 214 -4.26 10.69 -3.61
C CYS A 214 -4.96 11.22 -4.87
N ARG A 215 -6.00 12.05 -4.74
CA ARG A 215 -6.63 12.76 -5.86
C ARG A 215 -5.76 13.89 -6.43
N ASP A 216 -4.89 14.47 -5.60
CA ASP A 216 -4.02 15.56 -6.01
C ASP A 216 -2.91 15.05 -6.95
N GLU A 217 -2.74 15.68 -8.11
CA GLU A 217 -1.74 15.27 -9.10
C GLU A 217 -0.30 15.33 -8.55
N ARG A 218 0.01 16.25 -7.63
CA ARG A 218 1.33 16.33 -6.98
C ARG A 218 1.58 15.08 -6.13
N ALA A 219 0.56 14.59 -5.43
CA ALA A 219 0.65 13.35 -4.68
C ALA A 219 0.85 12.15 -5.61
N GLN A 220 0.08 12.06 -6.70
CA GLN A 220 0.22 10.97 -7.70
C GLN A 220 1.60 10.97 -8.37
N ASN A 221 2.11 12.15 -8.72
CA ASN A 221 3.45 12.32 -9.29
C ASN A 221 4.54 11.93 -8.28
N ALA A 222 4.39 12.30 -7.00
CA ALA A 222 5.32 11.92 -5.95
C ALA A 222 5.33 10.40 -5.71
N VAL A 223 4.16 9.76 -5.68
CA VAL A 223 4.05 8.29 -5.58
C VAL A 223 4.71 7.61 -6.78
N THR A 224 4.42 8.08 -8.00
CA THR A 224 5.03 7.53 -9.23
C THR A 224 6.55 7.61 -9.16
N ALA A 225 7.11 8.80 -8.88
CA ALA A 225 8.55 9.01 -8.80
C ALA A 225 9.20 8.19 -7.68
N PHE A 226 8.52 8.03 -6.55
CA PHE A 226 9.01 7.22 -5.43
C PHE A 226 9.09 5.73 -5.81
N LEU A 227 8.02 5.18 -6.38
CA LEU A 227 7.98 3.77 -6.83
C LEU A 227 9.04 3.50 -7.91
N ASP A 228 9.19 4.41 -8.88
CA ASP A 228 10.24 4.30 -9.91
C ASP A 228 11.65 4.33 -9.30
N GLY A 229 11.90 5.20 -8.32
CA GLY A 229 13.16 5.25 -7.61
C GLY A 229 13.49 3.94 -6.88
N ILE A 230 12.50 3.36 -6.18
CA ILE A 230 12.67 2.06 -5.50
C ILE A 230 12.95 0.93 -6.49
N ARG A 231 12.25 0.90 -7.62
CA ARG A 231 12.47 -0.12 -8.66
C ARG A 231 13.86 0.01 -9.27
N SER A 232 14.27 1.22 -9.64
CA SER A 232 15.56 1.48 -10.31
C SER A 232 16.76 1.19 -9.40
N ALA A 233 16.64 1.43 -8.09
CA ALA A 233 17.72 1.17 -7.13
C ALA A 233 18.10 -0.32 -6.99
N ARG A 234 17.26 -1.26 -7.46
CA ARG A 234 17.53 -2.71 -7.38
C ARG A 234 17.93 -3.38 -8.69
N GLY A 235 18.11 -2.61 -9.77
CA GLY A 235 18.45 -3.13 -11.10
C GLY A 235 17.28 -3.86 -11.79
N PRO A 236 17.41 -4.20 -13.08
CA PRO A 236 16.35 -4.89 -13.82
C PRO A 236 16.06 -6.26 -13.19
N VAL A 237 14.76 -6.60 -13.11
CA VAL A 237 14.32 -7.96 -12.79
C VAL A 237 14.88 -8.88 -13.87
N GLN A 238 15.92 -9.65 -13.55
CA GLN A 238 16.33 -10.76 -14.39
C GLN A 238 15.25 -11.83 -14.29
N ALA A 239 14.64 -12.18 -15.43
CA ALA A 239 13.92 -13.43 -15.53
C ALA A 239 14.91 -14.55 -15.18
N SER A 240 14.60 -15.34 -14.17
CA SER A 240 15.39 -16.54 -13.87
C SER A 240 15.34 -17.42 -15.10
N SER A 241 16.45 -17.54 -15.82
CA SER A 241 16.64 -18.61 -16.79
C SER A 241 16.70 -19.90 -15.98
N GLU A 242 15.55 -20.57 -15.84
CA GLU A 242 15.56 -21.99 -15.51
C GLU A 242 16.36 -22.69 -16.60
N GLN A 243 17.46 -23.33 -16.20
CA GLN A 243 18.20 -24.24 -17.06
C GLN A 243 17.25 -25.37 -17.42
N ASP A 244 17.02 -25.53 -18.73
CA ASP A 244 16.26 -26.62 -19.32
C ASP A 244 16.83 -27.97 -18.85
N PRO A 245 16.08 -28.76 -18.06
CA PRO A 245 16.56 -30.05 -17.56
C PRO A 245 16.64 -31.13 -18.64
N PHE A 246 16.29 -30.82 -19.91
CA PHE A 246 16.37 -31.76 -21.04
C PHE A 246 17.62 -31.59 -21.93
N GLN A 247 18.59 -30.75 -21.54
CA GLN A 247 19.92 -30.78 -22.17
C GLN A 247 20.87 -31.76 -21.48
N ARG A 248 20.65 -33.07 -21.64
CA ARG A 248 21.71 -34.11 -21.64
C ARG A 248 21.32 -35.30 -22.49
#